data_AF-A0A7K2YNP3-F1
#
_entry.id   AF-A0A7K2YNP3-F1
#
_cell.length_a   1.000
_cell.length_b   1.000
_cell.length_c   1.000
_cell.angle_alpha   90.00
_cell.angle_beta   90.00
_cell.angle_gamma   90.00
#
_symmetry.space_group_name_H-M   'P 1'
#
loop_
_entity.id
_entity.type
_entity.pdbx_description
1 polymer ?
#
loop_
_entity_poly.entity_id
_entity_poly.type
_entity_poly.pdbx_seq_one_letter_code
_entity_poly.pdbx_strand_id
1 'polypeptide(L)'
;ATPLLLREVGSGTRDTLERALAAYDGVAVPALELGATAPLRSAAIAGSAPAVLSDLAVRDDLAEGRLTAVPVEDLPTLDRVLRAVWPRGRELPEAALHLLHAARQRPEGL
;
A
#
# COMPACT_ATOMS: atom_id res chain seq x y z
N ALA A 1 13.15 -2.21 17.49
CA ALA A 1 12.23 -1.94 16.37
C ALA A 1 12.92 -2.30 15.05
N THR A 2 12.22 -2.96 14.11
CA THR A 2 12.80 -3.45 12.83
C THR A 2 12.75 -2.35 11.76
N PRO A 3 13.88 -1.98 11.13
CA PRO A 3 13.88 -1.04 10.01
C PRO A 3 13.14 -1.61 8.79
N LEU A 4 12.29 -0.80 8.16
CA LEU A 4 11.47 -1.19 7.00
C LEU A 4 11.87 -0.40 5.75
N LEU A 5 11.65 -1.00 4.58
CA LEU A 5 11.56 -0.28 3.32
C LEU A 5 10.20 0.41 3.26
N LEU A 6 10.19 1.74 3.25
CA LEU A 6 8.95 2.52 3.32
C LEU A 6 8.76 3.40 2.09
N ARG A 7 7.48 3.69 1.84
CA ARG A 7 7.09 4.79 0.96
C ARG A 7 7.43 6.14 1.60
N GLU A 8 7.50 7.17 0.78
CA GLU A 8 7.64 8.56 1.18
C GLU A 8 6.55 9.01 2.17
N VAL A 9 6.89 9.99 3.01
CA VAL A 9 5.93 10.66 3.91
C VAL A 9 4.73 11.19 3.11
N GLY A 10 3.51 10.98 3.62
CA GLY A 10 2.27 11.40 2.98
C GLY A 10 1.75 10.44 1.89
N SER A 11 2.46 9.34 1.64
CA SER A 11 1.90 8.26 0.84
C SER A 11 0.81 7.51 1.62
N GLY A 12 -0.31 7.20 0.96
CA GLY A 12 -1.43 6.55 1.65
C GLY A 12 -1.10 5.18 2.27
N THR A 13 -0.09 4.47 1.75
CA THR A 13 0.39 3.21 2.37
C THR A 13 1.12 3.50 3.69
N ARG A 14 2.04 4.47 3.70
CA ARG A 14 2.76 4.84 4.92
C ARG A 14 1.82 5.41 5.97
N ASP A 15 0.91 6.30 5.58
CA ASP A 15 -0.08 6.87 6.50
C ASP A 15 -0.99 5.79 7.12
N THR A 16 -1.27 4.70 6.39
CA THR A 16 -2.06 3.58 6.91
C THR A 16 -1.26 2.77 7.93
N LEU A 17 0.01 2.47 7.63
CA LEU A 17 0.92 1.80 8.56
C LEU A 17 1.14 2.61 9.84
N GLU A 18 1.46 3.89 9.71
CA GLU A 18 1.72 4.78 10.85
C GLU A 18 0.49 4.89 11.76
N ARG A 19 -0.72 4.97 11.20
CA ARG A 19 -1.96 4.94 12.00
C ARG A 19 -2.17 3.63 12.73
N ALA A 20 -1.92 2.49 12.08
CA ALA A 20 -2.03 1.18 12.72
C ALA A 20 -1.01 0.99 13.84
N LEU A 21 0.18 1.57 13.69
CA LEU A 21 1.26 1.51 14.67
C LEU A 21 1.20 2.61 15.74
N ALA A 22 0.23 3.54 15.67
CA ALA A 22 0.11 4.65 16.62
C ALA A 22 -0.21 4.20 18.06
N ALA A 23 -0.79 3.02 18.23
CA ALA A 23 -1.04 2.40 19.54
C ALA A 23 0.20 1.66 20.12
N TYR A 24 1.30 1.63 19.36
CA TYR A 24 2.55 0.93 19.69
C TYR A 24 3.72 1.94 19.71
N ASP A 25 4.95 1.46 19.51
CA ASP A 25 6.16 2.30 19.43
C ASP A 25 6.28 3.10 18.11
N GLY A 26 5.28 3.03 17.24
CA GLY A 26 5.32 3.64 15.90
C GLY A 26 6.26 2.92 14.92
N VAL A 27 6.61 3.61 13.84
CA VAL A 27 7.51 3.09 12.81
C VAL A 27 8.97 3.36 13.19
N ALA A 28 9.83 2.34 13.09
CA ALA A 28 11.28 2.51 13.28
C ALA A 28 11.88 3.48 12.25
N VAL A 29 13.12 3.93 12.50
CA VAL A 29 13.90 4.63 11.46
C VAL A 29 13.96 3.74 10.21
N PRO A 30 13.47 4.21 9.03
CA PRO A 30 13.38 3.37 7.84
C PRO A 30 14.76 2.93 7.36
N ALA A 31 14.85 1.72 6.82
CA ALA A 31 16.06 1.26 6.13
C ALA A 31 16.28 2.05 4.83
N LEU A 32 15.18 2.37 4.15
CA LEU A 32 15.15 3.17 2.94
C LEU A 32 13.75 3.78 2.75
N GLU A 33 13.70 5.00 2.23
CA GLU A 33 12.47 5.69 1.85
C GLU A 33 12.46 5.96 0.34
N LEU A 34 11.38 5.56 -0.36
CA LEU A 34 11.26 5.70 -1.81
C LEU A 34 9.87 6.17 -2.24
N GLY A 35 9.85 7.06 -3.24
CA GLY A 35 8.63 7.66 -3.83
C GLY A 35 7.73 6.72 -4.66
N ALA A 36 8.10 5.45 -4.80
CA ALA A 36 7.46 4.54 -5.74
C ALA A 36 7.44 3.09 -5.22
N THR A 37 6.40 2.36 -5.61
CA THR A 37 6.20 0.97 -5.19
C THR A 37 7.17 0.01 -5.88
N ALA A 38 7.46 0.22 -7.17
CA ALA A 38 8.28 -0.72 -7.94
C ALA A 38 9.72 -0.85 -7.39
N PRO A 39 10.45 0.23 -7.04
CA PRO A 39 11.78 0.09 -6.46
C PRO A 39 11.77 -0.54 -5.06
N LEU A 40 10.76 -0.25 -4.22
CA LEU A 40 10.62 -0.90 -2.91
C LEU A 40 10.38 -2.40 -3.04
N ARG A 41 9.49 -2.79 -3.96
CA ARG A 41 9.21 -4.19 -4.29
C ARG A 41 10.47 -4.91 -4.74
N SER A 42 11.25 -4.33 -5.65
CA SER A 42 12.51 -4.93 -6.12
C SER A 42 13.54 -5.08 -4.99
N ALA A 43 13.66 -4.08 -4.11
CA ALA A 43 14.56 -4.15 -2.95
C ALA A 43 14.12 -5.21 -1.92
N ALA A 44 12.80 -5.38 -1.72
CA ALA A 44 12.25 -6.44 -0.88
C ALA A 44 12.54 -7.83 -1.46
N ILE A 45 12.33 -8.03 -2.77
CA ILE A 45 12.66 -9.28 -3.48
C ILE A 45 14.16 -9.58 -3.38
N ALA A 46 15.01 -8.55 -3.45
CA ALA A 46 16.45 -8.67 -3.26
C ALA A 46 16.88 -8.91 -1.81
N GLY A 47 15.94 -8.96 -0.85
CA GLY A 47 16.21 -9.24 0.56
C GLY A 47 16.88 -8.10 1.32
N SER A 48 16.77 -6.85 0.84
CA SER A 48 17.44 -5.71 1.48
C SER A 48 16.88 -5.40 2.88
N ALA A 49 15.56 -5.43 3.04
CA ALA A 49 14.85 -5.34 4.32
C ALA A 49 13.36 -5.68 4.09
N PRO A 50 12.57 -5.96 5.15
CA PRO A 50 11.12 -6.12 5.03
C PRO A 50 10.45 -4.84 4.53
N ALA A 51 9.35 -4.96 3.80
CA ALA A 51 8.60 -3.84 3.23
C ALA A 51 7.11 -3.95 3.56
N VAL A 52 6.43 -2.81 3.69
CA VAL A 52 4.97 -2.73 3.74
C VAL A 52 4.47 -2.25 2.39
N LEU A 53 3.87 -3.17 1.64
CA LEU A 53 3.39 -2.95 0.28
C LEU A 53 1.91 -3.32 0.19
N SER A 54 1.21 -2.74 -0.78
CA SER A 54 -0.16 -3.14 -1.10
C SER A 54 -0.17 -4.58 -1.59
N ASP A 55 -1.03 -5.43 -1.03
CA ASP A 55 -1.21 -6.83 -1.47
C ASP A 55 -1.43 -6.92 -2.99
N LEU A 56 -2.32 -6.08 -3.53
CA LEU A 56 -2.55 -5.93 -4.97
C LEU A 56 -1.28 -5.71 -5.81
N ALA A 57 -0.26 -5.04 -5.27
CA ALA A 57 0.96 -4.71 -5.99
C ALA A 57 2.03 -5.82 -5.92
N VAL A 58 1.86 -6.81 -5.05
CA VAL A 58 2.82 -7.91 -4.83
C VAL A 58 2.18 -9.29 -4.94
N ARG A 59 0.90 -9.38 -5.31
CA ARG A 59 0.15 -10.63 -5.39
C ARG A 59 0.87 -11.71 -6.20
N ASP A 60 1.39 -11.35 -7.36
CA ASP A 60 2.10 -12.31 -8.22
C ASP A 60 3.42 -12.76 -7.59
N ASP A 61 4.10 -11.89 -6.84
CA ASP A 61 5.31 -12.27 -6.08
C ASP A 61 5.04 -13.22 -4.94
N LEU A 62 3.91 -13.03 -4.25
CA LEU A 62 3.46 -13.92 -3.20
C LEU A 62 3.08 -15.28 -3.79
N ALA A 63 2.33 -15.29 -4.89
CA ALA A 63 1.91 -16.52 -5.58
C ALA A 63 3.11 -17.30 -6.14
N GLU A 64 4.13 -16.61 -6.64
CA GLU A 64 5.34 -17.22 -7.18
C GLU A 64 6.43 -17.45 -6.12
N GLY A 65 6.19 -17.12 -4.85
CA GLY A 65 7.13 -17.31 -3.75
C GLY A 65 8.39 -16.43 -3.82
N ARG A 66 8.39 -15.36 -4.65
CA ARG A 66 9.45 -14.34 -4.66
C ARG A 66 9.40 -13.45 -3.42
N LEU A 67 8.21 -13.26 -2.86
CA LEU A 67 7.99 -12.63 -1.58
C LEU A 67 7.22 -13.58 -0.67
N THR A 68 7.37 -13.40 0.63
CA THR A 68 6.59 -14.10 1.64
C THR A 68 5.95 -13.06 2.56
N ALA A 69 4.64 -13.19 2.79
CA ALA A 69 3.95 -12.36 3.76
C ALA A 69 4.44 -12.71 5.17
N VAL A 70 4.88 -11.70 5.92
CA VAL A 70 5.30 -11.87 7.31
C VAL A 70 4.04 -11.86 8.19
N PRO A 71 3.70 -12.94 8.91
CA PRO A 71 2.60 -12.92 9.85
C PRO A 71 2.95 -11.98 11.00
N VAL A 72 2.06 -11.05 11.30
CA VAL A 72 2.20 -10.09 12.41
C VAL A 72 1.00 -10.27 13.33
N GLU A 73 1.26 -10.67 14.56
CA GLU A 73 0.24 -10.79 15.61
C GLU A 73 -0.22 -9.40 16.06
N ASP A 74 -1.49 -9.28 16.43
CA ASP A 74 -2.12 -8.07 16.99
C ASP A 74 -2.05 -6.80 16.11
N LEU A 75 -1.59 -6.89 14.87
CA LEU A 75 -1.66 -5.78 13.92
C LEU A 75 -3.08 -5.69 13.34
N PRO A 76 -3.79 -4.57 13.49
CA PRO A 76 -5.07 -4.39 12.83
C PRO A 76 -4.90 -4.48 11.31
N THR A 77 -5.98 -4.88 10.63
CA THR A 77 -5.99 -4.89 9.17
C THR A 77 -5.61 -3.52 8.63
N LEU A 78 -4.64 -3.48 7.72
CA LEU A 78 -4.19 -2.26 7.06
C LEU A 78 -5.11 -1.92 5.88
N ASP A 79 -6.34 -1.51 6.16
CA ASP A 79 -7.30 -1.10 5.15
C ASP A 79 -7.27 0.42 4.90
N ARG A 80 -7.62 0.81 3.67
CA ARG A 80 -7.81 2.22 3.33
C ARG A 80 -8.95 2.40 2.36
N VAL A 81 -9.66 3.51 2.51
CA VAL A 81 -10.70 3.92 1.56
C VAL A 81 -10.04 4.74 0.45
N LEU A 82 -10.08 4.23 -0.78
CA LEU A 82 -9.77 5.03 -1.97
C LEU A 82 -10.96 5.93 -2.29
N ARG A 83 -10.70 7.23 -2.46
CA ARG A 83 -11.73 8.25 -2.73
C ARG A 83 -11.51 8.85 -4.11
N ALA A 84 -12.51 8.75 -4.98
CA ALA A 84 -12.56 9.56 -6.18
C ALA A 84 -13.00 10.98 -5.81
N VAL A 85 -12.24 11.99 -6.24
CA VAL A 85 -12.48 13.40 -5.92
C VAL A 85 -12.51 14.24 -7.19
N TRP A 86 -13.40 15.22 -7.25
CA TRP A 86 -13.48 16.19 -8.35
C TRP A 86 -14.00 17.54 -7.83
N PRO A 87 -13.74 18.65 -8.55
CA PRO A 87 -14.18 19.99 -8.12
C PRO A 87 -15.70 20.07 -7.91
N ARG A 88 -16.10 20.75 -6.84
CA ARG A 88 -17.52 20.99 -6.55
C ARG A 88 -18.17 21.78 -7.69
N GLY A 89 -19.39 21.37 -8.06
CA GLY A 89 -20.16 22.00 -9.13
C GLY A 89 -19.74 21.60 -10.55
N ARG A 90 -18.79 20.66 -10.68
CA ARG A 90 -18.38 20.12 -11.98
C ARG A 90 -18.96 18.72 -12.17
N GLU A 91 -19.67 18.54 -13.28
CA GLU A 91 -20.09 17.22 -13.73
C GLU A 91 -18.90 16.45 -14.31
N LEU A 92 -18.86 15.14 -14.08
CA LEU A 92 -17.83 14.28 -14.64
C LEU A 92 -18.15 14.02 -16.11
N PRO A 93 -17.18 14.19 -17.03
CA PRO A 93 -17.34 13.73 -18.41
C PRO A 93 -17.63 12.22 -18.45
N GLU A 94 -18.29 11.76 -19.51
CA GLU A 94 -18.67 10.35 -19.68
C GLU A 94 -17.47 9.39 -19.51
N ALA A 95 -16.32 9.70 -20.10
CA ALA A 95 -15.11 8.90 -19.95
C ALA A 95 -14.64 8.78 -18.48
N ALA A 96 -14.81 9.84 -17.68
CA ALA A 96 -14.48 9.81 -16.24
C ALA A 96 -15.51 9.01 -15.44
N LEU A 97 -16.79 9.04 -15.83
CA LEU A 97 -17.81 8.17 -15.25
C LEU A 97 -17.55 6.70 -15.55
N HIS A 98 -17.13 6.37 -16.77
CA HIS A 98 -16.72 5.02 -17.14
C HIS A 98 -15.53 4.54 -16.29
N LEU A 99 -14.49 5.38 -16.13
CA LEU A 99 -13.36 5.06 -15.25
C LEU A 99 -13.81 4.87 -13.80
N LEU A 100 -14.67 5.75 -13.27
CA LEU A 100 -15.19 5.64 -11.91
C LEU A 100 -16.00 4.35 -11.72
N HIS A 101 -16.81 3.98 -12.70
CA HIS A 101 -17.57 2.74 -12.67
C HIS A 101 -16.62 1.54 -12.62
N ALA A 102 -15.63 1.49 -13.51
CA ALA A 102 -14.62 0.43 -13.54
C ALA A 102 -13.83 0.35 -12.22
N ALA A 103 -13.40 1.48 -11.67
CA ALA A 103 -12.65 1.53 -10.41
C ALA A 103 -13.47 1.14 -9.17
N ARG A 104 -14.80 1.21 -9.24
CA ARG A 104 -15.71 0.76 -8.16
C ARG A 104 -15.95 -0.75 -8.18
N GLN A 105 -15.77 -1.40 -9.32
CA GLN A 105 -15.87 -2.84 -9.40
C GLN A 105 -14.69 -3.43 -8.63
N ARG A 106 -14.97 -4.22 -7.59
CA ARG A 106 -13.92 -5.07 -7.00
C ARG A 106 -13.61 -6.16 -8.03
N PRO A 107 -12.35 -6.39 -8.42
CA PRO A 107 -12.03 -7.58 -9.21
C PRO A 107 -12.53 -8.81 -8.44
N GLU A 108 -13.29 -9.67 -9.12
CA GLU A 108 -13.77 -10.92 -8.52
C GLU A 108 -12.58 -11.77 -8.06
N GLY A 109 -12.65 -12.28 -6.83
CA GLY A 109 -11.56 -13.06 -6.20
C GLY A 109 -10.70 -12.30 -5.19
N LEU A 110 -11.16 -11.15 -4.67
CA LEU A 110 -10.68 -10.50 -3.45
C LEU A 110 -11.52 -10.90 -2.23
#